data_AF-A0A358XY44-F1
#
_entry.id   AF-A0A358XY44-F1
#
_cell.length_a   1.000
_cell.length_b   1.000
_cell.length_c   1.000
_cell.angle_alpha   90.00
_cell.angle_beta   90.00
_cell.angle_gamma   90.00
#
_symmetry.space_group_name_H-M   'P 1'
#
loop_
_entity.id
_entity.type
_entity.pdbx_description
1 polymer ?
#
loop_
_entity_poly.entity_id
_entity_poly.type
_entity_poly.pdbx_seq_one_letter_code
_entity_poly.pdbx_strand_id
1 'polypeptide(L)'
;MTAQPSLMWFRQDLRIRDNPALSAAANSGPVLPVYILDDTNSAPWQIGAASRWWLHQSLSALNAQLTDRLMILRGDPRKLIPSLAADYGIKKIFWNRCYEPWRSKRDSELKQTLKNSGLIVTSSNASLLIEPWLNLKDDGTPYKVFTPFYKKAMSNGINLEPILSAEPTPEFISAKLAGNRLDALDLLPATDWHSDFAEVFTPGEAGAEQQLARFLEHGISNYKQGRDFPALESVSRLSPHIHFGEIAPHRIYKESLELGKLRGVESESEHFGRELIWREFSYSLLHYFPSLTKRNMNRSFDDFPWHTDESLLRAWQTGQTGYPLVDAGMRELWQTGYMHNRVRMIVGSFLVKNLLQDWREGARWFWDCLLDADLANNTSSWQWVAGCGADAAPYFRIFNPISQSDKFKAAPYIRRFVPELGQLDDKHIHEPAAAPDLILAAAGVRLGDNYPEPIVKLKASREKALEAYQQLKARNQA
;
A
#
# COMPACT_ATOMS: atom_id res chain seq x y z
N MET A 1 -9.89 36.51 27.08
CA MET A 1 -8.84 35.51 27.34
C MET A 1 -8.49 34.90 25.99
N THR A 2 -7.24 34.98 25.54
CA THR A 2 -6.81 34.30 24.31
C THR A 2 -7.02 32.79 24.49
N ALA A 3 -7.68 32.15 23.53
CA ALA A 3 -7.92 30.72 23.59
C ALA A 3 -6.58 29.96 23.67
N GLN A 4 -6.49 28.97 24.57
CA GLN A 4 -5.27 28.17 24.72
C GLN A 4 -5.06 27.29 23.47
N PRO A 5 -3.83 27.22 22.93
CA PRO A 5 -3.57 26.41 21.74
C PRO A 5 -3.64 24.92 22.03
N SER A 6 -4.00 24.16 21.00
CA SER A 6 -3.97 22.70 20.94
C SER A 6 -2.90 22.21 19.96
N LEU A 7 -2.43 20.98 20.11
CA LEU A 7 -1.52 20.34 19.16
C LEU A 7 -2.29 19.35 18.29
N MET A 8 -2.16 19.47 16.97
CA MET A 8 -2.58 18.45 16.01
C MET A 8 -1.35 17.77 15.43
N TRP A 9 -1.21 16.46 15.66
CA TRP A 9 -0.10 15.67 15.13
C TRP A 9 -0.53 14.83 13.92
N PHE A 10 -0.13 15.31 12.74
CA PHE A 10 -0.28 14.61 11.46
C PHE A 10 0.77 13.50 11.30
N ARG A 11 0.35 12.37 10.71
CA ARG A 11 1.16 11.19 10.37
C ARG A 11 0.78 10.61 9.00
N GLN A 12 -0.25 9.76 8.93
CA GLN A 12 -0.76 9.05 7.75
C GLN A 12 -2.22 9.45 7.51
N ASP A 13 -2.43 10.76 7.59
CA ASP A 13 -3.70 11.47 7.61
C ASP A 13 -3.51 12.89 7.07
N LEU A 14 -2.71 13.00 5.99
CA LEU A 14 -2.24 14.25 5.40
C LEU A 14 -3.32 14.98 4.59
N ARG A 15 -4.41 15.33 5.28
CA ARG A 15 -5.59 16.00 4.71
C ARG A 15 -6.28 16.89 5.72
N ILE A 16 -7.04 17.87 5.25
CA ILE A 16 -7.88 18.73 6.08
C ILE A 16 -9.30 18.17 6.17
N ARG A 17 -9.87 17.78 5.03
CA ARG A 17 -11.23 17.26 4.96
C ARG A 17 -11.32 15.93 5.68
N ASP A 18 -12.47 15.68 6.29
CA ASP A 18 -12.75 14.38 6.88
C ASP A 18 -11.69 13.92 7.91
N ASN A 19 -11.05 14.87 8.59
CA ASN A 19 -9.98 14.62 9.55
C ASN A 19 -10.51 14.81 10.99
N PRO A 20 -10.94 13.74 11.68
CA PRO A 20 -11.62 13.87 12.97
C PRO A 20 -10.72 14.38 14.10
N ALA A 21 -9.40 14.11 14.05
CA ALA A 21 -8.47 14.69 15.02
C ALA A 21 -8.29 16.20 14.78
N LEU A 22 -8.18 16.64 13.52
CA LEU A 22 -8.10 18.05 13.19
C LEU A 22 -9.38 18.80 13.56
N SER A 23 -10.56 18.23 13.27
CA SER A 23 -11.84 18.80 13.68
C SER A 23 -11.95 18.93 15.20
N ALA A 24 -11.51 17.92 15.95
CA ALA A 24 -11.49 17.98 17.41
C ALA A 24 -10.50 19.04 17.94
N ALA A 25 -9.34 19.21 17.29
CA ALA A 25 -8.36 20.23 17.63
C ALA A 25 -8.92 21.64 17.38
N ALA A 26 -9.48 21.88 16.19
CA ALA A 26 -10.09 23.15 15.78
C ALA A 26 -11.21 23.58 16.73
N ASN A 27 -12.07 22.65 17.14
CA ASN A 27 -13.14 22.90 18.11
C ASN A 27 -12.62 23.21 19.53
N SER A 28 -11.34 22.99 19.80
CA SER A 28 -10.73 23.15 21.11
C SER A 28 -10.00 24.48 21.32
N GLY A 29 -9.70 25.19 20.23
CA GLY A 29 -8.95 26.44 20.19
C GLY A 29 -7.99 26.50 18.98
N PRO A 30 -7.09 27.51 18.93
CA PRO A 30 -6.06 27.61 17.89
C PRO A 30 -5.18 26.35 17.85
N VAL A 31 -4.71 25.97 16.67
CA VAL A 31 -4.06 24.68 16.42
C VAL A 31 -2.60 24.89 16.04
N LEU A 32 -1.68 24.20 16.71
CA LEU A 32 -0.31 23.99 16.27
C LEU A 32 -0.26 22.70 15.45
N PRO A 33 -0.17 22.76 14.11
CA PRO A 33 -0.05 21.58 13.28
C PRO A 33 1.40 21.08 13.26
N VAL A 34 1.59 19.80 13.52
CA VAL A 34 2.91 19.18 13.64
C VAL A 34 2.97 17.90 12.82
N TYR A 35 4.04 17.72 12.06
CA TYR A 35 4.44 16.44 11.47
C TYR A 35 5.80 16.02 12.04
N ILE A 36 5.95 14.72 12.34
CA ILE A 36 7.21 14.16 12.84
C ILE A 36 7.56 12.93 12.01
N LEU A 37 8.67 12.99 11.27
CA LEU A 37 9.30 11.82 10.66
C LEU A 37 9.96 10.98 11.76
N ASP A 38 9.33 9.85 12.08
CA ASP A 38 9.78 8.92 13.13
C ASP A 38 10.59 7.76 12.52
N ASP A 39 11.84 8.06 12.15
CA ASP A 39 12.84 7.05 11.78
C ASP A 39 13.44 6.34 13.01
N THR A 40 13.15 6.82 14.22
CA THR A 40 13.74 6.32 15.47
C THR A 40 13.04 5.05 15.93
N ASN A 41 11.70 5.04 15.93
CA ASN A 41 10.90 3.93 16.45
C ASN A 41 10.45 2.94 15.36
N SER A 42 10.50 3.33 14.09
CA SER A 42 10.08 2.50 12.95
C SER A 42 10.99 1.28 12.74
N ALA A 43 12.23 1.31 13.24
CA ALA A 43 13.19 0.21 13.19
C ALA A 43 13.37 -0.33 11.74
N PRO A 44 13.08 -1.60 11.36
CA PRO A 44 13.26 -2.02 9.96
C PRO A 44 12.19 -1.46 9.01
N TRP A 45 11.20 -0.72 9.52
CA TRP A 45 10.06 -0.21 8.75
C TRP A 45 10.16 1.30 8.52
N GLN A 46 11.39 1.83 8.40
CA GLN A 46 11.58 3.17 7.86
C GLN A 46 10.91 3.27 6.49
N ILE A 47 10.35 4.42 6.17
CA ILE A 47 9.63 4.65 4.91
C ILE A 47 10.62 4.44 3.75
N GLY A 48 10.22 3.59 2.79
CA GLY A 48 11.00 3.26 1.60
C GLY A 48 11.19 4.43 0.64
N ALA A 49 12.13 4.30 -0.30
CA ALA A 49 12.55 5.40 -1.16
C ALA A 49 11.39 6.01 -1.98
N ALA A 50 10.55 5.19 -2.62
CA ALA A 50 9.40 5.66 -3.38
C ALA A 50 8.38 6.40 -2.50
N SER A 51 8.03 5.80 -1.36
CA SER A 51 7.12 6.42 -0.38
C SER A 51 7.70 7.71 0.23
N ARG A 52 9.03 7.86 0.35
CA ARG A 52 9.63 9.13 0.81
C ARG A 52 9.47 10.25 -0.22
N TRP A 53 9.60 9.95 -1.52
CA TRP A 53 9.25 10.90 -2.57
C TRP A 53 7.80 11.35 -2.44
N TRP A 54 6.86 10.39 -2.30
CA TRP A 54 5.44 10.71 -2.14
C TRP A 54 5.22 11.60 -0.90
N LEU A 55 5.77 11.18 0.24
CA LEU A 55 5.67 11.93 1.49
C LEU A 55 6.17 13.36 1.36
N HIS A 56 7.28 13.60 0.65
CA HIS A 56 7.80 14.94 0.44
C HIS A 56 6.77 15.81 -0.29
N GLN A 57 6.21 15.31 -1.39
CA GLN A 57 5.22 16.02 -2.18
C GLN A 57 3.93 16.27 -1.37
N SER A 58 3.46 15.27 -0.61
CA SER A 58 2.25 15.40 0.22
C SER A 58 2.42 16.37 1.38
N LEU A 59 3.59 16.40 2.03
CA LEU A 59 3.88 17.38 3.09
C LEU A 59 3.99 18.80 2.52
N SER A 60 4.56 18.96 1.33
CA SER A 60 4.58 20.24 0.62
C SER A 60 3.16 20.74 0.34
N ALA A 61 2.32 19.88 -0.24
CA ALA A 61 0.92 20.18 -0.53
C ALA A 61 0.12 20.51 0.74
N LEU A 62 0.25 19.70 1.78
CA LEU A 62 -0.42 19.95 3.07
C LEU A 62 0.06 21.28 3.67
N ASN A 63 1.38 21.53 3.72
CA ASN A 63 1.90 22.76 4.30
C ASN A 63 1.38 24.01 3.58
N ALA A 64 1.27 23.97 2.24
CA ALA A 64 0.66 25.03 1.45
C ALA A 64 -0.82 25.25 1.83
N GLN A 65 -1.61 24.17 2.00
CA GLN A 65 -2.99 24.27 2.49
C GLN A 65 -3.07 24.85 3.92
N LEU A 66 -2.06 24.57 4.75
CA LEU A 66 -1.93 25.12 6.11
C LEU A 66 -1.27 26.51 6.12
N THR A 67 -1.12 27.18 4.97
CA THR A 67 -0.51 28.52 4.83
C THR A 67 0.91 28.60 5.41
N ASP A 68 1.72 27.57 5.16
CA ASP A 68 3.11 27.42 5.61
C ASP A 68 3.27 27.36 7.14
N ARG A 69 2.26 26.85 7.84
CA ARG A 69 2.26 26.74 9.32
C ARG A 69 2.58 25.34 9.84
N LEU A 70 2.75 24.33 8.98
CA LEU A 70 3.08 22.97 9.41
C LEU A 70 4.48 22.95 10.04
N MET A 71 4.56 22.62 11.32
CA MET A 71 5.84 22.35 11.95
C MET A 71 6.32 20.96 11.54
N ILE A 72 7.38 20.90 10.74
CA ILE A 72 7.93 19.64 10.21
C ILE A 72 9.22 19.29 10.97
N LEU A 73 9.22 18.13 11.62
CA LEU A 73 10.30 17.65 12.48
C LEU A 73 10.75 16.25 12.10
N ARG A 74 11.96 15.88 12.56
CA ARG A 74 12.47 14.50 12.56
C ARG A 74 12.91 14.12 13.98
N GLY A 75 12.57 12.92 14.43
CA GLY A 75 13.03 12.40 15.72
C GLY A 75 11.99 11.56 16.45
N ASP A 76 12.19 11.36 17.75
CA ASP A 76 11.30 10.55 18.59
C ASP A 76 10.09 11.38 19.07
N PRO A 77 8.86 11.06 18.64
CA PRO A 77 7.65 11.75 19.09
C PRO A 77 7.47 11.70 20.60
N ARG A 78 8.02 10.69 21.29
CA ARG A 78 7.95 10.57 22.75
C ARG A 78 8.72 11.66 23.49
N LYS A 79 9.65 12.33 22.81
CA LYS A 79 10.41 13.47 23.34
C LYS A 79 9.88 14.79 22.79
N LEU A 80 9.65 14.84 21.48
CA LEU A 80 9.26 16.06 20.78
C LEU A 80 7.87 16.56 21.22
N ILE A 81 6.86 15.67 21.31
CA ILE A 81 5.49 16.10 21.65
C ILE A 81 5.40 16.69 23.08
N PRO A 82 5.96 16.05 24.13
CA PRO A 82 6.01 16.67 25.45
C PRO A 82 6.76 18.01 25.48
N SER A 83 7.88 18.13 24.75
CA SER A 83 8.64 19.39 24.65
C SER A 83 7.78 20.49 24.03
N LEU A 84 7.18 20.22 22.88
CA LEU A 84 6.28 21.17 22.21
C LEU A 84 5.11 21.57 23.10
N ALA A 85 4.56 20.62 23.87
CA ALA A 85 3.48 20.93 24.79
C ALA A 85 3.90 21.91 25.89
N ALA A 86 5.12 21.77 26.42
CA ALA A 86 5.68 22.71 27.38
C ALA A 86 5.98 24.08 26.73
N ASP A 87 6.65 24.09 25.58
CA ASP A 87 7.14 25.30 24.91
C ASP A 87 6.00 26.23 24.45
N TYR A 88 4.86 25.65 24.08
CA TYR A 88 3.69 26.37 23.58
C TYR A 88 2.53 26.44 24.58
N GLY A 89 2.72 25.95 25.81
CA GLY A 89 1.67 25.95 26.84
C GLY A 89 0.43 25.12 26.49
N ILE A 90 0.60 24.06 25.68
CA ILE A 90 -0.49 23.24 25.15
C ILE A 90 -1.01 22.31 26.24
N LYS A 91 -2.34 22.22 26.36
CA LYS A 91 -3.04 21.31 27.29
C LYS A 91 -3.81 20.18 26.61
N LYS A 92 -4.05 20.30 25.30
CA LYS A 92 -4.84 19.35 24.51
C LYS A 92 -4.06 18.91 23.28
N ILE A 93 -3.94 17.60 23.08
CA ILE A 93 -3.19 16.99 21.99
C ILE A 93 -4.11 16.02 21.24
N PHE A 94 -4.12 16.12 19.92
CA PHE A 94 -4.97 15.36 19.02
C PHE A 94 -4.13 14.66 17.96
N TRP A 95 -4.49 13.41 17.62
CA TRP A 95 -3.93 12.68 16.48
C TRP A 95 -4.91 11.62 15.97
N ASN A 96 -4.73 11.17 14.73
CA ASN A 96 -5.44 9.98 14.24
C ASN A 96 -4.62 8.70 14.48
N ARG A 97 -5.32 7.58 14.73
CA ARG A 97 -4.69 6.28 15.02
C ARG A 97 -3.95 5.75 13.80
N CYS A 98 -2.80 5.13 14.06
CA CYS A 98 -2.11 4.24 13.13
C CYS A 98 -2.07 2.83 13.74
N TYR A 99 -2.04 1.82 12.89
CA TYR A 99 -2.33 0.43 13.28
C TYR A 99 -1.12 -0.50 13.14
N GLU A 100 -0.02 -0.01 12.62
CA GLU A 100 1.23 -0.74 12.62
C GLU A 100 1.67 -1.03 14.06
N PRO A 101 2.10 -2.26 14.39
CA PRO A 101 2.34 -2.65 15.77
C PRO A 101 3.29 -1.73 16.55
N TRP A 102 4.33 -1.23 15.86
CA TRP A 102 5.31 -0.31 16.47
C TRP A 102 4.71 1.08 16.74
N ARG A 103 3.84 1.60 15.85
CA ARG A 103 3.13 2.87 16.05
C ARG A 103 2.12 2.75 17.17
N SER A 104 1.29 1.71 17.17
CA SER A 104 0.29 1.52 18.23
C SER A 104 0.93 1.34 19.60
N LYS A 105 2.07 0.64 19.70
CA LYS A 105 2.84 0.53 20.96
C LYS A 105 3.36 1.89 21.42
N ARG A 106 4.07 2.62 20.55
CA ARG A 106 4.61 3.96 20.83
C ARG A 106 3.50 4.93 21.26
N ASP A 107 2.37 4.92 20.57
CA ASP A 107 1.25 5.83 20.84
C ASP A 107 0.60 5.56 22.20
N SER A 108 0.44 4.29 22.57
CA SER A 108 -0.06 3.91 23.90
C SER A 108 0.86 4.38 25.02
N GLU A 109 2.17 4.17 24.88
CA GLU A 109 3.19 4.63 25.85
C GLU A 109 3.20 6.17 25.96
N LEU A 110 3.18 6.86 24.83
CA LEU A 110 3.15 8.32 24.78
C LEU A 110 1.87 8.87 25.40
N LYS A 111 0.71 8.32 25.04
CA LYS A 111 -0.59 8.75 25.57
C LYS A 111 -0.67 8.60 27.07
N GLN A 112 -0.14 7.51 27.62
CA GLN A 112 -0.07 7.31 29.07
C GLN A 112 0.83 8.37 29.73
N THR A 113 2.01 8.63 29.16
CA THR A 113 2.98 9.61 29.68
C THR A 113 2.40 11.03 29.71
N LEU A 114 1.76 11.46 28.63
CA LEU A 114 1.13 12.78 28.52
C LEU A 114 -0.03 12.93 29.52
N LYS A 115 -0.88 11.92 29.66
CA LYS A 115 -1.98 11.92 30.64
C LYS A 115 -1.48 11.99 32.08
N ASN A 116 -0.43 11.25 32.41
CA ASN A 116 0.20 11.31 33.73
C ASN A 116 0.78 12.71 34.04
N SER A 117 1.08 13.48 33.00
CA SER A 117 1.55 14.88 33.10
C SER A 117 0.40 15.91 33.10
N GLY A 118 -0.86 15.45 33.22
CA GLY A 118 -2.04 16.31 33.28
C GLY A 118 -2.53 16.84 31.92
N LEU A 119 -2.04 16.30 30.80
CA LEU A 119 -2.47 16.70 29.46
C LEU A 119 -3.68 15.88 29.00
N ILE A 120 -4.57 16.52 28.24
CA ILE A 120 -5.71 15.86 27.59
C ILE A 120 -5.26 15.36 26.23
N VAL A 121 -5.41 14.05 25.99
CA VAL A 121 -4.97 13.41 24.75
C VAL A 121 -6.10 12.61 24.11
N THR A 122 -6.46 13.01 22.88
CA THR A 122 -7.53 12.41 22.11
C THR A 122 -6.98 11.78 20.83
N SER A 123 -7.46 10.58 20.51
CA SER A 123 -7.05 9.85 19.32
C SER A 123 -8.26 9.27 18.61
N SER A 124 -8.41 9.54 17.31
CA SER A 124 -9.60 9.19 16.51
C SER A 124 -9.26 8.19 15.40
N ASN A 125 -10.28 7.48 14.88
CA ASN A 125 -10.13 6.71 13.65
C ASN A 125 -10.34 7.62 12.44
N ALA A 126 -9.35 7.67 11.56
CA ALA A 126 -9.44 8.40 10.28
C ALA A 126 -8.99 7.57 9.08
N SER A 127 -8.48 6.36 9.32
CA SER A 127 -7.75 5.57 8.32
C SER A 127 -8.45 4.26 7.98
N LEU A 128 -9.43 3.82 8.78
CA LEU A 128 -10.15 2.55 8.58
C LEU A 128 -11.65 2.79 8.49
N LEU A 129 -12.32 2.04 7.60
CA LEU A 129 -13.79 1.94 7.60
C LEU A 129 -14.29 1.22 8.86
N ILE A 130 -13.52 0.24 9.34
CA ILE A 130 -13.91 -0.63 10.43
C ILE A 130 -12.73 -0.81 11.38
N GLU A 131 -12.89 -0.38 12.62
CA GLU A 131 -11.89 -0.67 13.65
C GLU A 131 -11.73 -2.19 13.83
N PRO A 132 -10.49 -2.73 13.95
CA PRO A 132 -10.25 -4.17 14.00
C PRO A 132 -11.08 -4.90 15.06
N TRP A 133 -11.31 -4.28 16.21
CA TRP A 133 -12.07 -4.83 17.34
C TRP A 133 -13.59 -4.73 17.22
N LEU A 134 -14.11 -4.10 16.18
CA LEU A 134 -15.56 -4.02 15.91
C LEU A 134 -16.06 -5.12 14.97
N ASN A 135 -15.18 -5.86 14.31
CA ASN A 135 -15.55 -6.93 13.36
C ASN A 135 -14.94 -8.29 13.74
N LEU A 136 -15.41 -8.80 14.87
CA LEU A 136 -15.02 -10.09 15.44
C LEU A 136 -16.09 -11.17 15.18
N LYS A 137 -15.70 -12.43 15.34
CA LYS A 137 -16.66 -13.53 15.43
C LYS A 137 -17.47 -13.42 16.71
N ASP A 138 -18.56 -14.18 16.78
CA ASP A 138 -19.44 -14.21 17.95
C ASP A 138 -18.74 -14.78 19.20
N ASP A 139 -17.66 -15.56 19.03
CA ASP A 139 -16.79 -16.05 20.11
C ASP A 139 -15.71 -15.04 20.55
N GLY A 140 -15.72 -13.82 19.99
CA GLY A 140 -14.73 -12.77 20.26
C GLY A 140 -13.38 -12.96 19.58
N THR A 141 -13.18 -14.02 18.79
CA THR A 141 -11.91 -14.26 18.07
C THR A 141 -11.88 -13.56 16.72
N PRO A 142 -10.69 -13.19 16.21
CA PRO A 142 -10.56 -12.55 14.90
C PRO A 142 -10.79 -13.54 13.75
N TYR A 143 -11.23 -13.00 12.61
CA TYR A 143 -11.32 -13.76 11.37
C TYR A 143 -9.94 -14.00 10.74
N LYS A 144 -9.78 -15.17 10.13
CA LYS A 144 -8.58 -15.57 9.34
C LYS A 144 -8.91 -15.89 7.88
N VAL A 145 -10.15 -15.65 7.47
CA VAL A 145 -10.71 -15.93 6.14
C VAL A 145 -11.53 -14.71 5.74
N PHE A 146 -11.34 -14.20 4.52
CA PHE A 146 -11.94 -12.95 4.09
C PHE A 146 -13.47 -13.03 3.96
N THR A 147 -13.99 -14.07 3.33
CA THR A 147 -15.44 -14.17 3.05
C THR A 147 -16.32 -14.03 4.31
N PRO A 148 -16.08 -14.73 5.43
CA PRO A 148 -16.86 -14.52 6.65
C PRO A 148 -16.58 -13.17 7.33
N PHE A 149 -15.36 -12.62 7.25
CA PHE A 149 -15.06 -11.27 7.71
C PHE A 149 -15.89 -10.21 6.97
N TYR A 150 -15.94 -10.31 5.64
CA TYR A 150 -16.74 -9.45 4.77
C TYR A 150 -18.23 -9.58 5.08
N LYS A 151 -18.77 -10.80 5.19
CA LYS A 151 -20.18 -11.01 5.54
C LYS A 151 -20.55 -10.38 6.88
N LYS A 152 -19.68 -10.50 7.89
CA LYS A 152 -19.90 -9.86 9.20
C LYS A 152 -19.87 -8.33 9.10
N ALA A 153 -18.89 -7.77 8.38
CA ALA A 153 -18.79 -6.34 8.13
C ALA A 153 -20.06 -5.78 7.46
N MET A 154 -20.54 -6.44 6.40
CA MET A 154 -21.76 -6.03 5.70
C MET A 154 -23.00 -6.18 6.57
N SER A 155 -23.09 -7.22 7.41
CA SER A 155 -24.21 -7.43 8.33
C SER A 155 -24.26 -6.38 9.45
N ASN A 156 -23.11 -5.91 9.93
CA ASN A 156 -23.04 -4.86 10.95
C ASN A 156 -23.33 -3.47 10.36
N GLY A 157 -23.21 -3.32 9.03
CA GLY A 157 -23.23 -2.04 8.33
C GLY A 157 -21.90 -1.30 8.47
N ILE A 158 -21.57 -0.51 7.45
CA ILE A 158 -20.44 0.42 7.51
C ILE A 158 -20.95 1.76 8.00
N ASN A 159 -20.47 2.22 9.16
CA ASN A 159 -20.87 3.51 9.71
C ASN A 159 -20.16 4.64 8.95
N LEU A 160 -20.93 5.39 8.14
CA LEU A 160 -20.43 6.51 7.34
C LEU A 160 -20.70 7.88 8.00
N GLU A 161 -21.39 7.91 9.14
CA GLU A 161 -22.03 9.09 9.72
C GLU A 161 -21.17 10.01 10.64
N PRO A 162 -19.98 9.66 11.21
CA PRO A 162 -19.32 10.60 12.13
C PRO A 162 -18.33 11.57 11.50
N ILE A 163 -17.94 11.43 10.23
CA ILE A 163 -16.74 12.13 9.69
C ILE A 163 -17.10 13.28 8.73
N LEU A 164 -18.33 13.31 8.21
CA LEU A 164 -18.82 14.34 7.28
C LEU A 164 -19.46 15.54 8.00
N SER A 165 -18.99 15.88 9.21
CA SER A 165 -19.31 17.19 9.80
C SER A 165 -18.82 18.32 8.90
N ALA A 166 -19.36 19.53 9.07
CA ALA A 166 -18.85 20.73 8.40
C ALA A 166 -17.31 20.76 8.41
N GLU A 167 -16.70 21.11 7.27
CA GLU A 167 -15.25 21.14 7.14
C GLU A 167 -14.64 21.97 8.28
N PRO A 168 -13.60 21.46 8.95
CA PRO A 168 -13.02 22.20 10.05
C PRO A 168 -12.43 23.51 9.53
N THR A 169 -12.66 24.61 10.26
CA THR A 169 -12.05 25.92 10.01
C THR A 169 -11.03 26.25 11.10
N PRO A 170 -9.92 25.49 11.19
CA PRO A 170 -8.91 25.68 12.24
C PRO A 170 -8.21 27.04 12.10
N GLU A 171 -8.05 27.73 13.23
CA GLU A 171 -7.12 28.84 13.34
C GLU A 171 -5.71 28.28 13.61
N PHE A 172 -4.84 28.24 12.61
CA PHE A 172 -3.49 27.72 12.78
C PHE A 172 -2.54 28.75 13.38
N ILE A 173 -1.79 28.35 14.41
CA ILE A 173 -0.71 29.15 14.97
C ILE A 173 0.63 28.75 14.38
N SER A 174 1.52 29.74 14.21
CA SER A 174 2.85 29.51 13.66
C SER A 174 3.85 29.16 14.75
N ALA A 175 4.71 28.20 14.43
CA ALA A 175 5.87 27.90 15.25
C ALA A 175 6.95 28.99 15.14
N LYS A 176 7.87 29.08 16.11
CA LYS A 176 9.11 29.85 15.92
C LYS A 176 9.99 29.04 14.95
N LEU A 177 10.16 29.54 13.74
CA LEU A 177 10.59 28.83 12.51
C LEU A 177 12.06 28.36 12.44
N ALA A 178 12.84 28.35 13.52
CA ALA A 178 14.25 27.96 13.42
C ALA A 178 14.41 26.43 13.18
N GLY A 179 14.65 26.01 11.94
CA GLY A 179 15.09 24.65 11.59
C GLY A 179 13.99 23.62 11.26
N ASN A 180 12.71 23.97 11.40
CA ASN A 180 11.57 23.04 11.24
C ASN A 180 10.96 23.10 9.83
N ARG A 181 11.72 22.67 8.81
CA ARG A 181 11.32 22.77 7.38
C ARG A 181 11.37 21.42 6.67
N LEU A 182 10.60 21.29 5.60
CA LEU A 182 10.52 20.08 4.77
C LEU A 182 11.90 19.60 4.30
N ASP A 183 12.76 20.52 3.84
CA ASP A 183 14.11 20.19 3.36
C ASP A 183 14.99 19.52 4.42
N ALA A 184 14.73 19.77 5.71
CA ALA A 184 15.50 19.17 6.80
C ALA A 184 15.20 17.67 6.99
N LEU A 185 14.14 17.15 6.35
CA LEU A 185 13.81 15.73 6.42
C LEU A 185 14.67 14.87 5.49
N ASP A 186 15.30 15.46 4.46
CA ASP A 186 16.10 14.74 3.46
C ASP A 186 15.37 13.51 2.90
N LEU A 187 14.13 13.74 2.45
CA LEU A 187 13.24 12.68 1.95
C LEU A 187 13.54 12.27 0.51
N LEU A 188 14.02 13.20 -0.31
CA LEU A 188 14.26 12.95 -1.72
C LEU A 188 15.63 12.27 -1.90
N PRO A 189 15.72 11.19 -2.69
CA PRO A 189 17.00 10.56 -3.00
C PRO A 189 17.89 11.51 -3.80
N ALA A 190 19.21 11.37 -3.65
CA ALA A 190 20.18 12.20 -4.37
C ALA A 190 20.14 11.99 -5.90
N THR A 191 19.70 10.81 -6.34
CA THR A 191 19.50 10.46 -7.76
C THR A 191 18.04 10.67 -8.14
N ASP A 192 17.80 11.37 -9.25
CA ASP A 192 16.46 11.66 -9.80
C ASP A 192 15.85 10.45 -10.54
N TRP A 193 15.85 9.27 -9.90
CA TRP A 193 15.26 8.05 -10.49
C TRP A 193 13.73 8.08 -10.45
N HIS A 194 13.15 9.01 -9.69
CA HIS A 194 11.71 9.21 -9.52
C HIS A 194 11.10 10.22 -10.51
N SER A 195 11.86 10.68 -11.51
CA SER A 195 11.45 11.74 -12.44
C SER A 195 10.07 11.49 -13.05
N ASP A 196 9.78 10.24 -13.37
CA ASP A 196 8.59 9.84 -14.12
C ASP A 196 7.36 9.66 -13.20
N PHE A 197 7.53 9.68 -11.87
CA PHE A 197 6.43 9.50 -10.93
C PHE A 197 5.41 10.63 -11.03
N ALA A 198 5.89 11.86 -11.22
CA ALA A 198 5.06 13.05 -11.36
C ALA A 198 4.22 13.07 -12.65
N GLU A 199 4.58 12.25 -13.65
CA GLU A 199 3.78 12.10 -14.87
C GLU A 199 2.53 11.25 -14.64
N VAL A 200 2.55 10.38 -13.63
CA VAL A 200 1.50 9.41 -13.33
C VAL A 200 0.67 9.83 -12.13
N PHE A 201 1.29 10.46 -11.12
CA PHE A 201 0.66 10.76 -9.85
C PHE A 201 0.90 12.21 -9.40
N THR A 202 -0.12 12.77 -8.78
CA THR A 202 -0.06 14.07 -8.10
C THR A 202 -0.34 13.86 -6.61
N PRO A 203 0.69 13.71 -5.74
CA PRO A 203 0.47 13.52 -4.31
C PRO A 203 -0.26 14.69 -3.62
N GLY A 204 -0.96 14.40 -2.52
CA GLY A 204 -1.70 15.37 -1.73
C GLY A 204 -3.23 15.26 -1.87
N GLU A 205 -3.96 15.88 -0.95
CA GLU A 205 -5.43 15.80 -0.87
C GLU A 205 -6.13 16.20 -2.17
N ALA A 206 -5.69 17.29 -2.82
CA ALA A 206 -6.27 17.72 -4.10
C ALA A 206 -6.08 16.69 -5.23
N GLY A 207 -4.91 16.04 -5.28
CA GLY A 207 -4.66 14.97 -6.24
C GLY A 207 -5.48 13.72 -5.96
N ALA A 208 -5.69 13.39 -4.68
CA ALA A 208 -6.54 12.28 -4.27
C ALA A 208 -8.00 12.47 -4.73
N GLU A 209 -8.52 13.69 -4.61
CA GLU A 209 -9.86 14.06 -5.06
C GLU A 209 -9.99 13.97 -6.59
N GLN A 210 -9.01 14.48 -7.33
CA GLN A 210 -8.97 14.37 -8.79
C GLN A 210 -8.91 12.90 -9.25
N GLN A 211 -8.11 12.09 -8.56
CA GLN A 211 -7.98 10.66 -8.86
C GLN A 211 -9.27 9.89 -8.57
N LEU A 212 -9.97 10.21 -7.47
CA LEU A 212 -11.28 9.64 -7.17
C LEU A 212 -12.30 10.04 -8.24
N ALA A 213 -12.38 11.33 -8.57
CA ALA A 213 -13.29 11.83 -9.59
C ALA A 213 -13.06 11.15 -10.96
N ARG A 214 -11.81 11.05 -11.41
CA ARG A 214 -11.45 10.34 -12.65
C ARG A 214 -11.86 8.88 -12.63
N PHE A 215 -11.63 8.19 -11.52
CA PHE A 215 -12.01 6.78 -11.37
C PHE A 215 -13.54 6.60 -11.41
N LEU A 216 -14.25 7.43 -10.67
CA LEU A 216 -15.71 7.45 -10.65
C LEU A 216 -16.31 7.79 -12.01
N GLU A 217 -15.65 8.66 -12.78
CA GLU A 217 -16.10 9.02 -14.12
C GLU A 217 -15.91 7.88 -15.13
N HIS A 218 -14.69 7.30 -15.19
CA HIS A 218 -14.29 6.42 -16.29
C HIS A 218 -14.09 4.95 -15.93
N GLY A 219 -13.68 4.65 -14.70
CA GLY A 219 -13.24 3.31 -14.30
C GLY A 219 -14.35 2.46 -13.67
N ILE A 220 -15.17 3.08 -12.80
CA ILE A 220 -16.12 2.35 -11.94
C ILE A 220 -17.13 1.51 -12.72
N SER A 221 -17.59 1.97 -13.89
CA SER A 221 -18.64 1.31 -14.67
C SER A 221 -18.25 -0.06 -15.26
N ASN A 222 -16.95 -0.39 -15.28
CA ASN A 222 -16.44 -1.70 -15.70
C ASN A 222 -15.48 -2.29 -14.65
N TYR A 223 -15.61 -1.89 -13.39
CA TYR A 223 -14.63 -2.23 -12.35
C TYR A 223 -14.49 -3.75 -12.15
N LYS A 224 -15.59 -4.46 -11.97
CA LYS A 224 -15.63 -5.88 -11.57
C LYS A 224 -14.91 -6.78 -12.55
N GLN A 225 -15.09 -6.57 -13.85
CA GLN A 225 -14.40 -7.31 -14.89
C GLN A 225 -13.07 -6.65 -15.27
N GLY A 226 -13.06 -5.33 -15.47
CA GLY A 226 -11.92 -4.57 -15.98
C GLY A 226 -10.71 -4.57 -15.05
N ARG A 227 -10.89 -4.66 -13.72
CA ARG A 227 -9.81 -4.70 -12.71
C ARG A 227 -8.81 -5.86 -12.87
N ASP A 228 -9.14 -6.87 -13.67
CA ASP A 228 -8.25 -8.00 -13.94
C ASP A 228 -7.31 -7.75 -15.13
N PHE A 229 -7.57 -6.74 -15.96
CA PHE A 229 -6.84 -6.46 -17.20
C PHE A 229 -5.90 -5.27 -17.01
N PRO A 230 -4.58 -5.47 -16.90
CA PRO A 230 -3.64 -4.40 -16.54
C PRO A 230 -3.49 -3.30 -17.61
N ALA A 231 -3.93 -3.56 -18.84
CA ALA A 231 -3.95 -2.57 -19.91
C ALA A 231 -5.16 -1.61 -19.83
N LEU A 232 -6.18 -1.91 -19.02
CA LEU A 232 -7.39 -1.09 -18.93
C LEU A 232 -7.31 -0.07 -17.80
N GLU A 233 -7.92 1.09 -18.00
CA GLU A 233 -8.08 2.13 -16.98
C GLU A 233 -9.30 1.86 -16.08
N SER A 234 -9.45 0.62 -15.58
CA SER A 234 -10.61 0.21 -14.79
C SER A 234 -10.36 0.22 -13.28
N VAL A 235 -9.15 0.54 -12.81
CA VAL A 235 -8.82 0.59 -11.37
C VAL A 235 -8.65 2.02 -10.87
N SER A 236 -8.87 2.24 -9.57
CA SER A 236 -8.91 3.59 -9.01
C SER A 236 -7.56 4.28 -8.89
N ARG A 237 -6.47 3.51 -8.76
CA ARG A 237 -5.12 4.01 -8.45
C ARG A 237 -5.06 4.92 -7.20
N LEU A 238 -6.00 4.74 -6.26
CA LEU A 238 -6.09 5.53 -5.02
C LEU A 238 -5.19 5.01 -3.88
N SER A 239 -4.52 3.86 -4.05
CA SER A 239 -3.82 3.20 -2.94
C SER A 239 -2.73 4.04 -2.27
N PRO A 240 -1.90 4.85 -2.96
CA PRO A 240 -0.94 5.72 -2.28
C PRO A 240 -1.63 6.83 -1.49
N HIS A 241 -2.66 7.47 -2.07
CA HIS A 241 -3.46 8.50 -1.39
C HIS A 241 -4.12 7.97 -0.11
N ILE A 242 -4.66 6.74 -0.16
CA ILE A 242 -5.24 6.08 1.02
C ILE A 242 -4.15 5.79 2.07
N HIS A 243 -2.97 5.34 1.64
CA HIS A 243 -1.86 5.01 2.55
C HIS A 243 -1.36 6.23 3.34
N PHE A 244 -1.21 7.38 2.68
CA PHE A 244 -0.84 8.64 3.33
C PHE A 244 -2.02 9.42 3.93
N GLY A 245 -3.23 8.88 3.81
CA GLY A 245 -4.45 9.43 4.37
C GLY A 245 -4.83 10.79 3.78
N GLU A 246 -4.52 11.01 2.51
CA GLU A 246 -4.87 12.21 1.72
C GLU A 246 -6.34 12.23 1.31
N ILE A 247 -7.00 11.07 1.38
CA ILE A 247 -8.44 10.94 1.20
C ILE A 247 -8.96 9.91 2.20
N ALA A 248 -10.14 10.17 2.72
CA ALA A 248 -10.72 9.31 3.74
C ALA A 248 -11.41 8.08 3.12
N PRO A 249 -11.19 6.85 3.63
CA PRO A 249 -11.83 5.65 3.07
C PRO A 249 -13.36 5.70 3.07
N HIS A 250 -13.99 6.31 4.07
CA HIS A 250 -15.46 6.43 4.12
C HIS A 250 -16.00 7.29 2.98
N ARG A 251 -15.24 8.32 2.57
CA ARG A 251 -15.61 9.18 1.46
C ARG A 251 -15.57 8.43 0.14
N ILE A 252 -14.48 7.70 -0.11
CA ILE A 252 -14.35 6.82 -1.28
C ILE A 252 -15.51 5.81 -1.30
N TYR A 253 -15.77 5.14 -0.19
CA TYR A 253 -16.82 4.13 -0.09
C TYR A 253 -18.21 4.72 -0.36
N LYS A 254 -18.53 5.83 0.30
CA LYS A 254 -19.81 6.54 0.15
C LYS A 254 -20.04 7.02 -1.28
N GLU A 255 -19.11 7.81 -1.83
CA GLU A 255 -19.26 8.40 -3.16
C GLU A 255 -19.35 7.32 -4.25
N SER A 256 -18.62 6.21 -4.10
CA SER A 256 -18.72 5.07 -5.02
C SER A 256 -20.09 4.41 -5.00
N LEU A 257 -20.66 4.19 -3.82
CA LEU A 257 -22.00 3.59 -3.69
C LEU A 257 -23.10 4.53 -4.20
N GLU A 258 -23.04 5.81 -3.85
CA GLU A 258 -23.99 6.83 -4.30
C GLU A 258 -23.99 6.96 -5.82
N LEU A 259 -22.79 7.03 -6.42
CA LEU A 259 -22.66 7.10 -7.87
C LEU A 259 -23.11 5.80 -8.56
N GLY A 260 -22.76 4.65 -7.98
CA GLY A 260 -23.19 3.35 -8.51
C GLY A 260 -24.71 3.27 -8.61
N LYS A 261 -25.42 3.72 -7.56
CA LYS A 261 -26.89 3.83 -7.55
C LYS A 261 -27.41 4.84 -8.57
N LEU A 262 -26.76 6.00 -8.68
CA LEU A 262 -27.18 7.05 -9.63
C LEU A 262 -27.05 6.58 -11.09
N ARG A 263 -26.04 5.79 -11.42
CA ARG A 263 -25.71 5.35 -12.77
C ARG A 263 -26.22 3.95 -13.13
N GLY A 264 -26.87 3.23 -12.21
CA GLY A 264 -27.33 1.85 -12.44
C GLY A 264 -26.19 0.84 -12.59
N VAL A 265 -25.07 1.07 -11.88
CA VAL A 265 -23.88 0.19 -11.86
C VAL A 265 -23.54 -0.25 -10.43
N GLU A 266 -24.56 -0.46 -9.60
CA GLU A 266 -24.44 -0.83 -8.18
C GLU A 266 -23.56 -2.07 -7.98
N SER A 267 -23.71 -3.08 -8.84
CA SER A 267 -22.92 -4.31 -8.70
C SER A 267 -21.41 -4.08 -8.92
N GLU A 268 -21.04 -3.04 -9.67
CA GLU A 268 -19.66 -2.63 -9.90
C GLU A 268 -19.11 -1.87 -8.69
N SER A 269 -19.89 -0.91 -8.17
CA SER A 269 -19.48 -0.12 -7.00
C SER A 269 -19.45 -0.93 -5.71
N GLU A 270 -20.36 -1.88 -5.51
CA GLU A 270 -20.32 -2.86 -4.42
C GLU A 270 -19.08 -3.73 -4.53
N HIS A 271 -18.70 -4.13 -5.75
CA HIS A 271 -17.48 -4.90 -5.96
C HIS A 271 -16.23 -4.07 -5.65
N PHE A 272 -16.21 -2.78 -5.98
CA PHE A 272 -15.15 -1.87 -5.56
C PHE A 272 -15.11 -1.69 -4.03
N GLY A 273 -16.27 -1.50 -3.39
CA GLY A 273 -16.38 -1.42 -1.93
C GLY A 273 -15.82 -2.65 -1.24
N ARG A 274 -16.05 -3.86 -1.78
CA ARG A 274 -15.45 -5.11 -1.29
C ARG A 274 -13.91 -5.07 -1.28
N GLU A 275 -13.28 -4.39 -2.24
CA GLU A 275 -11.82 -4.26 -2.33
C GLU A 275 -11.27 -3.31 -1.26
N LEU A 276 -12.05 -2.31 -0.83
CA LEU A 276 -11.72 -1.54 0.39
C LEU A 276 -11.80 -2.43 1.64
N ILE A 277 -12.77 -3.36 1.71
CA ILE A 277 -12.85 -4.31 2.84
C ILE A 277 -11.67 -5.30 2.86
N TRP A 278 -11.04 -5.62 1.73
CA TRP A 278 -9.79 -6.40 1.72
C TRP A 278 -8.64 -5.68 2.45
N ARG A 279 -8.58 -4.35 2.34
CA ARG A 279 -7.67 -3.53 3.14
C ARG A 279 -8.01 -3.61 4.63
N GLU A 280 -9.28 -3.44 5.00
CA GLU A 280 -9.72 -3.57 6.40
C GLU A 280 -9.37 -4.96 6.98
N PHE A 281 -9.50 -6.02 6.18
CA PHE A 281 -9.11 -7.38 6.57
C PHE A 281 -7.61 -7.49 6.83
N SER A 282 -6.77 -6.89 5.97
CA SER A 282 -5.31 -6.88 6.16
C SER A 282 -4.91 -6.15 7.46
N TYR A 283 -5.56 -5.03 7.77
CA TYR A 283 -5.36 -4.29 9.02
C TYR A 283 -5.84 -5.07 10.24
N SER A 284 -6.97 -5.78 10.14
CA SER A 284 -7.45 -6.69 11.19
C SER A 284 -6.43 -7.81 11.46
N LEU A 285 -5.90 -8.43 10.41
CA LEU A 285 -4.84 -9.45 10.54
C LEU A 285 -3.58 -8.89 11.21
N LEU A 286 -3.11 -7.71 10.79
CA LEU A 286 -1.92 -7.10 11.38
C LEU A 286 -2.12 -6.75 12.86
N HIS A 287 -3.30 -6.26 13.23
CA HIS A 287 -3.65 -5.91 14.61
C HIS A 287 -3.61 -7.15 15.52
N TYR A 288 -4.26 -8.24 15.11
CA TYR A 288 -4.37 -9.45 15.94
C TYR A 288 -3.17 -10.41 15.81
N PHE A 289 -2.41 -10.31 14.72
CA PHE A 289 -1.21 -11.10 14.48
C PHE A 289 -0.01 -10.19 14.14
N PRO A 290 0.52 -9.38 15.08
CA PRO A 290 1.64 -8.46 14.81
C PRO A 290 2.90 -9.14 14.25
N SER A 291 3.09 -10.43 14.57
CA SER A 291 4.18 -11.25 14.06
C SER A 291 4.10 -11.53 12.56
N LEU A 292 2.96 -11.26 11.91
CA LEU A 292 2.75 -11.41 10.46
C LEU A 292 3.86 -10.73 9.64
N THR A 293 4.39 -9.62 10.16
CA THR A 293 5.50 -8.85 9.53
C THR A 293 6.84 -9.59 9.46
N LYS A 294 7.00 -10.71 10.18
CA LYS A 294 8.26 -11.47 10.28
C LYS A 294 8.07 -12.97 10.09
N ARG A 295 6.92 -13.48 10.53
CA ARG A 295 6.62 -14.90 10.68
C ARG A 295 5.45 -15.27 9.78
N ASN A 296 5.51 -16.49 9.25
CA ASN A 296 4.40 -17.05 8.49
C ASN A 296 3.18 -17.19 9.41
N MET A 297 2.01 -16.79 8.91
CA MET A 297 0.75 -16.96 9.62
C MET A 297 0.43 -18.44 9.81
N ASN A 298 0.62 -19.23 8.75
CA ASN A 298 0.68 -20.67 8.83
C ASN A 298 2.10 -21.12 9.18
N ARG A 299 2.32 -21.47 10.45
CA ARG A 299 3.62 -21.88 11.01
C ARG A 299 4.20 -23.14 10.37
N SER A 300 3.37 -23.97 9.72
CA SER A 300 3.85 -25.15 8.99
C SER A 300 4.74 -24.83 7.79
N PHE A 301 4.84 -23.56 7.39
CA PHE A 301 5.73 -23.07 6.32
C PHE A 301 7.03 -22.45 6.84
N ASP A 302 7.29 -22.46 8.15
CA ASP A 302 8.51 -21.87 8.71
C ASP A 302 9.79 -22.51 8.18
N ASP A 303 9.78 -23.83 8.01
CA ASP A 303 10.91 -24.60 7.49
C ASP A 303 10.79 -24.86 5.97
N PHE A 304 10.01 -24.04 5.26
CA PHE A 304 9.92 -24.15 3.81
C PHE A 304 11.32 -23.97 3.19
N PRO A 305 11.79 -24.89 2.32
CA PRO A 305 13.16 -24.87 1.81
C PRO A 305 13.30 -23.85 0.67
N TRP A 306 13.26 -22.56 1.02
CA TRP A 306 13.56 -21.47 0.08
C TRP A 306 14.99 -21.62 -0.46
N HIS A 307 15.19 -21.21 -1.71
CA HIS A 307 16.48 -21.21 -2.38
C HIS A 307 16.95 -19.79 -2.59
N THR A 308 17.90 -19.34 -1.77
CA THR A 308 18.48 -17.99 -1.90
C THR A 308 19.42 -17.96 -3.10
N ASP A 309 19.10 -17.12 -4.08
CA ASP A 309 19.93 -16.91 -5.27
C ASP A 309 19.86 -15.43 -5.65
N GLU A 310 20.95 -14.71 -5.38
CA GLU A 310 21.03 -13.26 -5.59
C GLU A 310 20.90 -12.89 -7.07
N SER A 311 21.35 -13.75 -7.98
CA SER A 311 21.27 -13.49 -9.42
C SER A 311 19.82 -13.57 -9.92
N LEU A 312 19.07 -14.58 -9.48
CA LEU A 312 17.65 -14.74 -9.81
C LEU A 312 16.81 -13.62 -9.17
N LEU A 313 17.11 -13.28 -7.90
CA LEU A 313 16.45 -12.17 -7.22
C LEU A 313 16.70 -10.85 -7.96
N ARG A 314 17.93 -10.58 -8.37
CA ARG A 314 18.28 -9.36 -9.09
C ARG A 314 17.58 -9.29 -10.45
N ALA A 315 17.59 -10.38 -11.23
CA ALA A 315 16.90 -10.46 -12.51
C ALA A 315 15.39 -10.20 -12.37
N TRP A 316 14.77 -10.72 -11.29
CA TRP A 316 13.38 -10.41 -10.95
C TRP A 316 13.20 -8.93 -10.60
N GLN A 317 14.02 -8.37 -9.70
CA GLN A 317 13.95 -6.96 -9.29
C GLN A 317 14.05 -5.98 -10.47
N THR A 318 14.89 -6.29 -11.46
CA THR A 318 15.14 -5.43 -12.63
C THR A 318 14.29 -5.75 -13.85
N GLY A 319 13.35 -6.70 -13.77
CA GLY A 319 12.52 -7.10 -14.91
C GLY A 319 13.33 -7.62 -16.10
N GLN A 320 14.26 -8.54 -15.81
CA GLN A 320 15.11 -9.24 -16.78
C GLN A 320 14.97 -10.78 -16.65
N THR A 321 13.75 -11.26 -16.46
CA THR A 321 13.47 -12.69 -16.24
C THR A 321 13.29 -13.48 -17.54
N GLY A 322 13.08 -12.79 -18.66
CA GLY A 322 12.71 -13.41 -19.94
C GLY A 322 11.23 -13.78 -20.03
N TYR A 323 10.42 -13.42 -19.02
CA TYR A 323 8.97 -13.60 -19.00
C TYR A 323 8.26 -12.24 -19.11
N PRO A 324 7.71 -11.88 -20.29
CA PRO A 324 7.35 -10.49 -20.60
C PRO A 324 6.36 -9.84 -19.64
N LEU A 325 5.36 -10.57 -19.13
CA LEU A 325 4.42 -10.00 -18.16
C LEU A 325 5.07 -9.77 -16.78
N VAL A 326 6.01 -10.62 -16.38
CA VAL A 326 6.77 -10.42 -15.14
C VAL A 326 7.67 -9.21 -15.30
N ASP A 327 8.38 -9.14 -16.42
CA ASP A 327 9.32 -8.06 -16.72
C ASP A 327 8.60 -6.71 -16.87
N ALA A 328 7.45 -6.67 -17.57
CA ALA A 328 6.60 -5.49 -17.67
C ALA A 328 6.13 -5.00 -16.29
N GLY A 329 5.75 -5.92 -15.40
CA GLY A 329 5.35 -5.57 -14.03
C GLY A 329 6.48 -4.94 -13.23
N MET A 330 7.64 -5.58 -13.23
CA MET A 330 8.80 -5.10 -12.47
C MET A 330 9.34 -3.77 -13.02
N ARG A 331 9.21 -3.53 -14.32
CA ARG A 331 9.53 -2.26 -14.96
C ARG A 331 8.46 -1.18 -14.70
N GLU A 332 7.17 -1.51 -14.67
CA GLU A 332 6.11 -0.58 -14.23
C GLU A 332 6.38 -0.10 -12.79
N LEU A 333 6.71 -1.04 -11.89
CA LEU A 333 7.06 -0.73 -10.51
C LEU A 333 8.23 0.26 -10.43
N TRP A 334 9.30 0.00 -11.17
CA TRP A 334 10.48 0.86 -11.14
C TRP A 334 10.21 2.25 -11.73
N GLN A 335 9.53 2.32 -12.87
CA GLN A 335 9.27 3.57 -13.59
C GLN A 335 8.20 4.45 -12.92
N THR A 336 7.21 3.84 -12.26
CA THR A 336 6.02 4.58 -11.78
C THR A 336 5.79 4.50 -10.29
N GLY A 337 6.56 3.66 -9.57
CA GLY A 337 6.35 3.38 -8.15
C GLY A 337 5.01 2.67 -7.86
N TYR A 338 4.32 2.21 -8.90
CA TYR A 338 3.05 1.51 -8.82
C TYR A 338 3.13 0.22 -9.63
N MET A 339 2.31 -0.76 -9.25
CA MET A 339 2.10 -1.95 -10.07
C MET A 339 0.64 -2.38 -10.02
N HIS A 340 0.05 -2.75 -11.15
CA HIS A 340 -1.32 -3.27 -11.18
C HIS A 340 -1.47 -4.54 -10.30
N ASN A 341 -2.54 -4.64 -9.50
CA ASN A 341 -2.69 -5.73 -8.50
C ASN A 341 -2.61 -7.14 -9.11
N ARG A 342 -3.24 -7.36 -10.27
CA ARG A 342 -3.13 -8.66 -10.96
C ARG A 342 -1.68 -9.01 -11.29
N VAL A 343 -0.89 -8.02 -11.67
CA VAL A 343 0.53 -8.20 -12.02
C VAL A 343 1.36 -8.40 -10.75
N ARG A 344 1.06 -7.70 -9.64
CA ARG A 344 1.66 -7.97 -8.31
C ARG A 344 1.51 -9.45 -7.90
N MET A 345 0.32 -10.02 -8.10
CA MET A 345 0.09 -11.45 -7.83
C MET A 345 0.94 -12.37 -8.71
N ILE A 346 1.14 -12.00 -9.99
CA ILE A 346 1.90 -12.80 -10.96
C ILE A 346 3.40 -12.74 -10.66
N VAL A 347 3.96 -11.54 -10.46
CA VAL A 347 5.38 -11.37 -10.14
C VAL A 347 5.71 -11.99 -8.78
N GLY A 348 4.81 -11.86 -7.80
CA GLY A 348 4.99 -12.48 -6.48
C GLY A 348 4.94 -14.01 -6.55
N SER A 349 4.00 -14.56 -7.33
CA SER A 349 3.90 -16.01 -7.55
C SER A 349 5.13 -16.55 -8.27
N PHE A 350 5.64 -15.80 -9.26
CA PHE A 350 6.87 -16.15 -9.96
C PHE A 350 8.07 -16.18 -9.01
N LEU A 351 8.23 -15.17 -8.15
CA LEU A 351 9.31 -15.11 -7.16
C LEU A 351 9.28 -16.30 -6.19
N VAL A 352 8.14 -16.55 -5.54
CA VAL A 352 8.06 -17.54 -4.45
C VAL A 352 7.84 -18.97 -4.95
N LYS A 353 7.40 -19.17 -6.19
CA LYS A 353 7.11 -20.51 -6.73
C LYS A 353 8.05 -20.91 -7.85
N ASN A 354 8.34 -20.03 -8.81
CA ASN A 354 9.24 -20.38 -9.91
C ASN A 354 10.72 -20.17 -9.56
N LEU A 355 11.03 -19.13 -8.78
CA LEU A 355 12.40 -18.84 -8.34
C LEU A 355 12.72 -19.38 -6.95
N LEU A 356 11.70 -19.86 -6.21
CA LEU A 356 11.81 -20.36 -4.83
C LEU A 356 12.51 -19.40 -3.86
N GLN A 357 12.45 -18.09 -4.13
CA GLN A 357 12.96 -17.08 -3.21
C GLN A 357 11.98 -16.88 -2.03
N ASP A 358 12.51 -16.50 -0.87
CA ASP A 358 11.68 -16.16 0.29
C ASP A 358 10.80 -14.94 -0.03
N TRP A 359 9.51 -15.02 0.29
CA TRP A 359 8.55 -13.93 0.09
C TRP A 359 8.97 -12.63 0.79
N ARG A 360 9.76 -12.72 1.86
CA ARG A 360 10.30 -11.56 2.59
C ARG A 360 11.21 -10.71 1.71
N GLU A 361 11.92 -11.30 0.77
CA GLU A 361 12.76 -10.57 -0.19
C GLU A 361 11.91 -9.70 -1.11
N GLY A 362 10.83 -10.28 -1.66
CA GLY A 362 9.86 -9.54 -2.46
C GLY A 362 9.14 -8.46 -1.66
N ALA A 363 8.77 -8.77 -0.41
CA ALA A 363 8.13 -7.81 0.49
C ALA A 363 9.02 -6.59 0.79
N ARG A 364 10.33 -6.80 1.00
CA ARG A 364 11.30 -5.72 1.18
C ARG A 364 11.51 -4.89 -0.08
N TRP A 365 11.61 -5.54 -1.24
CA TRP A 365 11.71 -4.81 -2.51
C TRP A 365 10.48 -3.93 -2.76
N PHE A 366 9.29 -4.49 -2.55
CA PHE A 366 8.03 -3.76 -2.67
C PHE A 366 7.91 -2.63 -1.64
N TRP A 367 8.42 -2.83 -0.42
CA TRP A 367 8.44 -1.79 0.60
C TRP A 367 9.26 -0.56 0.19
N ASP A 368 10.35 -0.77 -0.55
CA ASP A 368 11.23 0.31 -0.99
C ASP A 368 10.74 1.00 -2.27
N CYS A 369 10.14 0.24 -3.18
CA CYS A 369 9.80 0.71 -4.53
C CYS A 369 8.34 1.15 -4.71
N LEU A 370 7.41 0.76 -3.83
CA LEU A 370 6.00 1.14 -3.97
C LEU A 370 5.69 2.49 -3.33
N LEU A 371 4.91 3.31 -4.03
CA LEU A 371 4.29 4.52 -3.47
C LEU A 371 3.23 4.17 -2.42
N ASP A 372 2.57 3.02 -2.58
CA ASP A 372 1.54 2.49 -1.67
C ASP A 372 2.05 1.38 -0.73
N ALA A 373 3.30 1.48 -0.28
CA ALA A 373 3.95 0.53 0.63
C ALA A 373 3.27 0.49 2.02
N ASP A 374 2.13 -0.19 2.11
CA ASP A 374 1.36 -0.38 3.33
C ASP A 374 1.75 -1.69 4.04
N LEU A 375 2.12 -1.61 5.32
CA LEU A 375 2.67 -2.77 6.04
C LEU A 375 1.65 -3.91 6.17
N ALA A 376 0.37 -3.58 6.34
CA ALA A 376 -0.68 -4.58 6.49
C ALA A 376 -0.96 -5.26 5.14
N ASN A 377 -1.23 -4.48 4.10
CA ASN A 377 -1.55 -4.98 2.77
C ASN A 377 -0.37 -5.69 2.10
N ASN A 378 0.84 -5.13 2.16
CA ASN A 378 2.02 -5.72 1.54
C ASN A 378 2.31 -7.09 2.18
N THR A 379 2.39 -7.14 3.51
CA THR A 379 2.70 -8.38 4.23
C THR A 379 1.61 -9.45 4.03
N SER A 380 0.33 -9.08 4.16
CA SER A 380 -0.78 -10.04 4.02
C SER A 380 -0.81 -10.65 2.61
N SER A 381 -0.57 -9.83 1.59
CA SER A 381 -0.61 -10.21 0.18
C SER A 381 0.58 -11.10 -0.21
N TRP A 382 1.79 -10.80 0.26
CA TRP A 382 2.95 -11.68 0.06
C TRP A 382 2.76 -13.06 0.68
N GLN A 383 2.24 -13.12 1.91
CA GLN A 383 1.94 -14.41 2.53
C GLN A 383 0.79 -15.15 1.83
N TRP A 384 -0.22 -14.44 1.34
CA TRP A 384 -1.31 -15.03 0.55
C TRP A 384 -0.79 -15.69 -0.72
N VAL A 385 0.09 -14.99 -1.47
CA VAL A 385 0.73 -15.52 -2.69
C VAL A 385 1.68 -16.69 -2.37
N ALA A 386 2.42 -16.59 -1.27
CA ALA A 386 3.33 -17.64 -0.79
C ALA A 386 2.62 -18.88 -0.23
N GLY A 387 1.28 -18.88 -0.12
CA GLY A 387 0.51 -20.02 0.37
C GLY A 387 0.52 -20.21 1.90
N CYS A 388 1.14 -19.28 2.65
CA CYS A 388 1.29 -19.35 4.10
C CYS A 388 0.46 -18.32 4.87
N GLY A 389 -0.31 -17.48 4.16
CA GLY A 389 -1.15 -16.42 4.73
C GLY A 389 -2.59 -16.86 5.04
N ALA A 390 -3.36 -15.94 5.64
CA ALA A 390 -4.81 -16.07 5.77
C ALA A 390 -5.47 -16.17 4.39
N ASP A 391 -6.51 -16.99 4.27
CA ASP A 391 -7.27 -17.20 3.04
C ASP A 391 -6.43 -17.58 1.79
N ALA A 392 -5.19 -18.06 2.00
CA ALA A 392 -4.26 -18.34 0.91
C ALA A 392 -4.76 -19.50 0.04
N ALA A 393 -4.66 -19.33 -1.28
CA ALA A 393 -4.87 -20.43 -2.20
C ALA A 393 -3.83 -21.54 -1.93
N PRO A 394 -4.18 -22.83 -2.12
CA PRO A 394 -3.23 -23.91 -1.88
C PRO A 394 -1.91 -23.72 -2.65
N TYR A 395 -0.78 -23.95 -1.98
CA TYR A 395 0.57 -23.67 -2.52
C TYR A 395 0.79 -24.23 -3.92
N PHE A 396 0.32 -25.46 -4.18
CA PHE A 396 0.44 -26.18 -5.45
C PHE A 396 -0.25 -25.51 -6.66
N ARG A 397 -1.07 -24.46 -6.45
CA ARG A 397 -1.57 -23.60 -7.52
C ARG A 397 -0.48 -22.61 -7.95
N ILE A 398 0.42 -23.07 -8.81
CA ILE A 398 1.49 -22.25 -9.42
C ILE A 398 0.94 -21.62 -10.70
N PHE A 399 0.99 -20.29 -10.79
CA PHE A 399 0.58 -19.56 -11.99
C PHE A 399 1.61 -19.78 -13.10
N ASN A 400 1.14 -20.04 -14.31
CA ASN A 400 1.99 -19.97 -15.49
C ASN A 400 1.95 -18.51 -16.00
N PRO A 401 3.05 -17.76 -15.97
CA PRO A 401 3.05 -16.35 -16.36
C PRO A 401 2.60 -16.12 -17.80
N ILE A 402 2.87 -17.06 -18.71
CA ILE A 402 2.46 -16.98 -20.13
C ILE A 402 0.95 -17.09 -20.25
N SER A 403 0.33 -18.11 -19.62
CA SER A 403 -1.12 -18.28 -19.70
C SER A 403 -1.90 -17.22 -18.92
N GLN A 404 -1.33 -16.67 -17.85
CA GLN A 404 -1.90 -15.48 -17.20
C GLN A 404 -1.83 -14.26 -18.14
N SER A 405 -0.72 -14.09 -18.85
CA SER A 405 -0.54 -12.99 -19.79
C SER A 405 -1.55 -12.99 -20.93
N ASP A 406 -1.77 -14.15 -21.55
CA ASP A 406 -2.80 -14.32 -22.56
C ASP A 406 -4.22 -14.12 -21.97
N LYS A 407 -4.53 -14.77 -20.84
CA LYS A 407 -5.84 -14.67 -20.17
C LYS A 407 -6.24 -13.23 -19.85
N PHE A 408 -5.30 -12.40 -19.41
CA PHE A 408 -5.56 -11.00 -19.06
C PHE A 408 -5.20 -10.02 -20.18
N LYS A 409 -5.05 -10.52 -21.42
CA LYS A 409 -4.83 -9.73 -22.64
C LYS A 409 -3.72 -8.69 -22.46
N ALA A 410 -2.60 -9.10 -21.87
CA ALA A 410 -1.59 -8.17 -21.38
C ALA A 410 -0.67 -7.61 -22.48
N ALA A 411 -0.89 -7.94 -23.75
CA ALA A 411 -0.02 -7.52 -24.85
C ALA A 411 0.19 -5.99 -24.91
N PRO A 412 -0.84 -5.12 -24.82
CA PRO A 412 -0.63 -3.68 -24.78
C PRO A 412 0.16 -3.21 -23.55
N TYR A 413 -0.05 -3.86 -22.40
CA TYR A 413 0.69 -3.58 -21.17
C TYR A 413 2.17 -3.97 -21.30
N ILE A 414 2.47 -5.11 -21.93
CA ILE A 414 3.85 -5.55 -22.19
C ILE A 414 4.55 -4.58 -23.13
N ARG A 415 3.91 -4.17 -24.24
CA ARG A 415 4.52 -3.20 -25.18
C ARG A 415 4.86 -1.87 -24.52
N ARG A 416 4.04 -1.43 -23.55
CA ARG A 416 4.27 -0.18 -22.82
C ARG A 416 5.54 -0.24 -21.96
N PHE A 417 5.75 -1.34 -21.23
CA PHE A 417 6.83 -1.44 -20.24
C PHE A 417 8.05 -2.25 -20.70
N VAL A 418 7.92 -2.98 -21.81
CA VAL A 418 8.97 -3.77 -22.47
C VAL A 418 9.02 -3.34 -23.95
N PRO A 419 9.43 -2.09 -24.24
CA PRO A 419 9.34 -1.52 -25.58
C PRO A 419 10.18 -2.26 -26.62
N GLU A 420 11.23 -2.97 -26.20
CA GLU A 420 12.03 -3.83 -27.08
C GLU A 420 11.22 -4.99 -27.69
N LEU A 421 10.10 -5.39 -27.08
CA LEU A 421 9.15 -6.36 -27.62
C LEU A 421 7.97 -5.71 -28.37
N GLY A 422 8.00 -4.38 -28.52
CA GLY A 422 6.89 -3.57 -29.03
C GLY A 422 6.36 -3.99 -30.42
N GLN A 423 7.26 -4.45 -31.29
CA GLN A 423 6.93 -4.86 -32.67
C GLN A 423 6.58 -6.35 -32.80
N LEU A 424 6.66 -7.12 -31.72
CA LEU A 424 6.31 -8.53 -31.74
C LEU A 424 4.78 -8.68 -31.82
N ASP A 425 4.30 -9.65 -32.60
CA ASP A 425 2.86 -9.88 -32.75
C ASP A 425 2.21 -10.36 -31.43
N ASP A 426 0.89 -10.22 -31.33
CA ASP A 426 0.12 -10.56 -30.12
C ASP A 426 0.24 -12.04 -29.73
N LYS A 427 0.53 -12.94 -30.67
CA LYS A 427 0.66 -14.37 -30.40
C LYS A 427 1.98 -14.67 -29.70
N HIS A 428 3.06 -14.01 -30.10
CA HIS A 428 4.42 -14.33 -29.62
C HIS A 428 4.90 -13.41 -28.50
N ILE A 429 4.27 -12.25 -28.27
CA ILE A 429 4.65 -11.30 -27.21
C ILE A 429 4.57 -11.87 -25.78
N HIS A 430 3.83 -12.95 -25.58
CA HIS A 430 3.69 -13.61 -24.28
C HIS A 430 4.80 -14.63 -23.98
N GLU A 431 5.44 -15.18 -25.03
CA GLU A 431 6.55 -16.14 -24.92
C GLU A 431 7.51 -15.97 -26.12
N PRO A 432 8.34 -14.91 -26.13
CA PRO A 432 9.26 -14.63 -27.24
C PRO A 432 10.22 -15.78 -27.52
N ALA A 433 10.64 -16.53 -26.49
CA ALA A 433 11.52 -17.70 -26.61
C ALA A 433 10.90 -18.87 -27.40
N ALA A 434 9.58 -18.88 -27.61
CA ALA A 434 8.91 -19.87 -28.44
C ALA A 434 8.60 -19.36 -29.86
N ALA A 435 8.96 -18.12 -30.17
CA ALA A 435 8.71 -17.52 -31.48
C ALA A 435 9.73 -18.03 -32.51
N PRO A 436 9.33 -18.22 -33.79
CA PRO A 436 10.28 -18.53 -34.86
C PRO A 436 11.32 -17.42 -35.06
N ASP A 437 12.56 -17.77 -35.38
CA ASP A 437 13.66 -16.80 -35.61
C ASP A 437 13.30 -15.70 -36.61
N LEU A 438 12.54 -16.05 -37.67
CA LEU A 438 12.08 -15.07 -38.67
C LEU A 438 11.13 -14.02 -38.07
N ILE A 439 10.29 -14.40 -37.10
CA ILE A 439 9.38 -13.48 -36.40
C ILE A 439 10.17 -12.57 -35.46
N LEU A 440 11.12 -13.14 -34.70
CA LEU A 440 12.01 -12.36 -33.82
C LEU A 440 12.83 -11.35 -34.62
N ALA A 441 13.44 -11.79 -35.73
CA ALA A 441 14.23 -10.93 -36.61
C ALA A 441 13.38 -9.81 -37.23
N ALA A 442 12.17 -10.10 -37.70
CA ALA A 442 11.25 -9.10 -38.24
C ALA A 442 10.83 -8.04 -37.19
N ALA A 443 10.69 -8.45 -35.93
CA ALA A 443 10.40 -7.56 -34.81
C ALA A 443 11.64 -6.85 -34.22
N GLY A 444 12.84 -7.18 -34.70
CA GLY A 444 14.11 -6.66 -34.17
C GLY A 444 14.49 -7.20 -32.79
N VAL A 445 13.91 -8.32 -32.35
CA VAL A 445 14.18 -8.94 -31.05
C VAL A 445 15.35 -9.93 -31.18
N ARG A 446 16.33 -9.81 -30.29
CA ARG A 446 17.49 -10.71 -30.16
C ARG A 446 17.58 -11.20 -28.72
N LEU A 447 17.16 -12.45 -28.51
CA LEU A 447 17.20 -13.07 -27.20
C LEU A 447 18.66 -13.20 -26.72
N GLY A 448 18.90 -12.85 -25.46
CA GLY A 448 20.23 -12.77 -24.84
C GLY A 448 20.99 -11.47 -25.13
N ASP A 449 20.45 -10.56 -25.94
CA ASP A 449 21.03 -9.24 -26.23
C ASP A 449 20.09 -8.11 -25.80
N ASN A 450 19.04 -7.81 -26.59
CA ASN A 450 18.12 -6.71 -26.27
C ASN A 450 16.92 -7.14 -25.40
N TYR A 451 16.66 -8.44 -25.29
CA TYR A 451 15.73 -9.02 -24.35
C TYR A 451 16.30 -10.34 -23.82
N PRO A 452 16.23 -10.65 -22.51
CA PRO A 452 16.91 -11.82 -21.95
C PRO A 452 16.24 -13.14 -22.35
N GLU A 453 17.05 -14.20 -22.39
CA GLU A 453 16.55 -15.57 -22.38
C GLU A 453 15.83 -15.89 -21.06
N PRO A 454 14.85 -16.83 -21.04
CA PRO A 454 14.18 -17.22 -19.81
C PRO A 454 15.16 -17.73 -18.74
N ILE A 455 15.19 -17.07 -17.57
CA ILE A 455 16.13 -17.39 -16.48
C ILE A 455 15.87 -18.76 -15.82
N VAL A 456 14.68 -19.33 -16.03
CA VAL A 456 14.29 -20.67 -15.58
C VAL A 456 13.39 -21.31 -16.64
N LYS A 457 13.28 -22.65 -16.66
CA LYS A 457 12.27 -23.35 -17.47
C LYS A 457 11.01 -23.57 -16.62
N LEU A 458 9.84 -23.08 -17.06
CA LEU A 458 8.59 -23.14 -16.26
C LEU A 458 8.20 -24.54 -15.80
N LYS A 459 8.35 -25.57 -16.65
CA LYS A 459 8.02 -26.95 -16.28
C LYS A 459 8.90 -27.45 -15.14
N ALA A 460 10.22 -27.29 -15.30
CA ALA A 460 11.20 -27.74 -14.31
C ALA A 460 11.08 -26.94 -12.99
N SER A 461 10.87 -25.63 -13.05
CA SER A 461 10.69 -24.82 -11.84
C SER A 461 9.39 -25.16 -11.11
N ARG A 462 8.31 -25.47 -11.83
CA ARG A 462 7.07 -25.98 -11.24
C ARG A 462 7.28 -27.30 -10.50
N GLU A 463 7.98 -28.25 -11.11
CA GLU A 463 8.28 -29.55 -10.49
C GLU A 463 9.09 -29.37 -9.20
N LYS A 464 10.18 -28.58 -9.24
CA LYS A 464 10.98 -28.24 -8.06
C LYS A 464 10.16 -27.63 -6.92
N ALA A 465 9.22 -26.73 -7.23
CA ALA A 465 8.38 -26.11 -6.22
C ALA A 465 7.39 -27.10 -5.56
N LEU A 466 6.86 -28.04 -6.33
CA LEU A 466 6.01 -29.09 -5.79
C LEU A 466 6.80 -30.08 -4.93
N GLU A 467 8.03 -30.41 -5.33
CA GLU A 467 8.96 -31.21 -4.52
C GLU A 467 9.29 -30.52 -3.20
N ALA A 468 9.64 -29.23 -3.21
CA ALA A 468 9.88 -28.44 -2.00
C ALA A 468 8.67 -28.46 -1.04
N TYR A 469 7.46 -28.34 -1.59
CA TYR A 469 6.23 -28.41 -0.80
C TYR A 469 5.95 -29.83 -0.25
N GLN A 470 6.27 -30.88 -1.00
CA GLN A 470 6.17 -32.26 -0.51
C GLN A 470 7.19 -32.55 0.59
N GLN A 471 8.42 -32.08 0.46
CA GLN A 471 9.46 -32.20 1.50
C GLN A 471 9.01 -31.51 2.80
N LEU A 472 8.42 -30.32 2.70
CA LEU A 472 7.86 -29.62 3.85
C LEU A 472 6.75 -30.45 4.54
N LYS A 473 5.83 -31.03 3.75
CA LYS A 473 4.78 -31.90 4.31
C LYS A 473 5.34 -33.12 5.02
N ALA A 474 6.35 -33.77 4.44
CA ALA A 474 6.99 -34.93 5.05
C ALA A 474 7.68 -34.56 6.37
N ARG A 475 8.38 -33.41 6.42
CA ARG A 475 9.02 -32.91 7.65
C ARG A 475 8.02 -32.58 8.74
N ASN A 476 6.87 -31.99 8.41
CA ASN A 476 5.83 -31.66 9.38
C ASN A 476 5.08 -32.90 9.93
N GLN A 477 5.26 -34.06 9.31
CA GLN A 477 4.66 -35.33 9.73
C GLN A 477 5.62 -36.19 10.56
N ALA A 478 6.93 -35.92 10.48
CA ALA A 478 7.97 -36.53 11.30
C ALA A 478 8.10 -35.75 12.62
#